data_AF-A0A525PQR4-F1
#
_entry.id   AF-A0A525PQR4-F1
#
_cell.length_a   1.000
_cell.length_b   1.000
_cell.length_c   1.000
_cell.angle_alpha   90.00
_cell.angle_beta   90.00
_cell.angle_gamma   90.00
#
_symmetry.space_group_name_H-M   'P 1'
#
loop_
_entity.id
_entity.type
_entity.pdbx_description
1 polymer ?
#
loop_
_entity_poly.entity_id
_entity_poly.type
_entity_poly.pdbx_seq_one_letter_code
_entity_poly.pdbx_strand_id
1 'polypeptide(L)'
;PGGVYELGGPEVASFRALIGRMLEVIHRRRLVLALPTFAGRVMAFGFDMMQAASFGLIKNSMLTRDQVDSLSRDNVVAKDARGFSAFGIVPKSMASVLPGYLWRFRPSGQYDDIKNSAKNLRT
;
A
#
# COMPACT_ATOMS: atom_id res chain seq x y z
N PRO A 1 2.88 19.49 -25.28
CA PRO A 1 2.22 18.46 -26.13
C PRO A 1 1.07 17.76 -25.38
N GLY A 2 -0.10 17.69 -26.01
CA GLY A 2 -1.27 16.99 -25.44
C GLY A 2 -1.18 15.47 -25.53
N GLY A 3 -1.93 14.78 -24.67
CA GLY A 3 -2.20 13.35 -24.73
C GLY A 3 -2.11 12.65 -23.37
N VAL A 4 -2.24 11.32 -23.37
CA VAL A 4 -2.24 10.49 -22.17
C VAL A 4 -0.81 10.17 -21.74
N TYR A 5 -0.55 10.29 -20.43
CA TYR A 5 0.71 9.94 -19.78
C TYR A 5 0.42 8.96 -18.63
N GLU A 6 1.27 7.96 -18.46
CA GLU A 6 1.15 6.97 -17.39
C GLU A 6 2.33 7.11 -16.42
N LEU A 7 2.02 7.46 -15.18
CA LEU A 7 3.01 7.86 -14.17
C LEU A 7 3.28 6.71 -13.19
N GLY A 8 4.19 5.82 -13.60
CA GLY A 8 4.64 4.69 -12.78
C GLY A 8 5.92 4.98 -11.99
N GLY A 9 6.10 4.27 -10.88
CA GLY A 9 7.36 4.26 -10.14
C GLY A 9 8.51 3.57 -10.91
N PRO A 10 9.74 3.59 -10.37
CA PRO A 10 10.89 2.99 -11.03
C PRO A 10 10.86 1.45 -11.00
N GLU A 11 10.08 0.84 -10.10
CA GLU A 11 9.93 -0.61 -9.97
C GLU A 11 8.47 -1.07 -10.08
N VAL A 12 8.26 -2.24 -10.70
CA VAL A 12 6.98 -2.98 -10.66
C VAL A 12 7.01 -3.95 -9.48
N ALA A 13 5.94 -3.98 -8.68
CA ALA A 13 5.84 -4.86 -7.52
C ALA A 13 4.45 -5.48 -7.42
N SER A 14 4.40 -6.77 -7.07
CA SER A 14 3.12 -7.40 -6.71
C SER A 14 2.59 -6.85 -5.39
N PHE A 15 1.27 -6.89 -5.20
CA PHE A 15 0.66 -6.42 -3.95
C PHE A 15 1.22 -7.15 -2.71
N ARG A 16 1.49 -8.46 -2.82
CA ARG A 16 2.13 -9.24 -1.76
C ARG A 16 3.53 -8.72 -1.40
N ALA A 17 4.33 -8.37 -2.41
CA ALA A 17 5.66 -7.79 -2.19
C ALA A 17 5.57 -6.41 -1.51
N LEU A 18 4.59 -5.59 -1.88
CA LEU A 18 4.34 -4.29 -1.24
C LEU A 18 3.98 -4.46 0.26
N ILE A 19 3.10 -5.40 0.59
CA ILE A 19 2.76 -5.70 1.99
C ILE A 19 4.00 -6.21 2.76
N GLY A 20 4.81 -7.07 2.15
CA GLY A 20 6.05 -7.54 2.75
C GLY A 20 7.02 -6.40 3.06
N ARG A 21 7.28 -5.53 2.08
CA ARG A 21 8.13 -4.34 2.26
C ARG A 21 7.59 -3.40 3.33
N MET A 22 6.27 -3.18 3.39
CA MET A 22 5.64 -2.37 4.43
C MET A 22 5.91 -2.99 5.82
N LEU A 23 5.66 -4.29 6.00
CA LEU A 23 5.86 -5.01 7.26
C LEU A 23 7.32 -4.94 7.73
N GLU A 24 8.26 -5.06 6.80
CA GLU A 24 9.69 -4.87 7.05
C GLU A 24 9.99 -3.44 7.54
N VAL A 25 9.54 -2.41 6.82
CA VAL A 25 9.78 -1.00 7.18
C VAL A 25 9.17 -0.61 8.53
N ILE A 26 8.02 -1.19 8.90
CA ILE A 26 7.36 -0.93 10.18
C ILE A 26 7.80 -1.88 11.30
N HIS A 27 8.78 -2.76 11.05
CA HIS A 27 9.31 -3.73 12.03
C HIS A 27 8.22 -4.62 12.65
N ARG A 28 7.28 -5.12 11.84
CA ARG A 28 6.21 -6.02 12.29
C ARG A 28 6.22 -7.35 11.57
N ARG A 29 6.07 -8.43 12.35
CA ARG A 29 5.90 -9.79 11.84
C ARG A 29 4.40 -10.12 11.84
N ARG A 30 3.79 -10.19 10.65
CA ARG A 30 2.38 -10.55 10.45
C ARG A 30 2.26 -11.55 9.31
N LEU A 31 1.32 -12.49 9.45
CA LEU A 31 1.00 -13.46 8.41
C LEU A 31 0.22 -12.77 7.28
N VAL A 32 0.63 -13.02 6.03
CA VAL A 32 -0.02 -12.47 4.83
C VAL A 32 -0.71 -13.61 4.07
N LEU A 33 -2.02 -13.76 4.29
CA LEU A 33 -2.83 -14.78 3.64
C LEU A 33 -3.45 -14.29 2.34
N ALA A 34 -3.54 -15.16 1.35
CA ALA A 34 -4.30 -14.88 0.15
C ALA A 34 -5.79 -14.98 0.47
N LEU A 35 -6.55 -13.98 0.04
CA LEU A 35 -8.00 -13.96 0.15
C LEU A 35 -8.59 -14.24 -1.24
N PRO A 36 -9.39 -15.32 -1.42
CA PRO A 36 -10.07 -15.56 -2.69
C PRO A 36 -11.00 -14.39 -3.05
N THR A 37 -11.05 -14.02 -4.33
CA THR A 37 -11.84 -12.88 -4.82
C THR A 37 -13.31 -12.97 -4.42
N PHE A 38 -13.90 -14.17 -4.45
CA PHE A 38 -15.28 -14.38 -4.00
C PHE A 38 -15.48 -13.98 -2.52
N ALA A 39 -14.58 -14.42 -1.63
CA ALA A 39 -14.64 -14.03 -0.22
C ALA A 39 -14.46 -12.53 -0.03
N GLY A 40 -13.55 -11.91 -0.78
CA GLY A 40 -13.38 -10.45 -0.82
C GLY A 40 -14.67 -9.71 -1.24
N ARG A 41 -15.36 -10.18 -2.29
CA ARG A 41 -16.63 -9.60 -2.75
C ARG A 41 -17.74 -9.72 -1.71
N VAL A 42 -17.85 -10.85 -1.02
CA VAL A 42 -18.84 -11.04 0.06
C VAL A 42 -18.58 -10.09 1.22
N MET A 43 -17.33 -9.96 1.67
CA MET A 43 -16.98 -9.02 2.74
C MET A 43 -17.23 -7.57 2.34
N ALA A 44 -16.81 -7.18 1.13
CA ALA A 44 -17.05 -5.86 0.59
C ALA A 44 -18.55 -5.53 0.51
N PHE A 45 -19.36 -6.49 0.04
CA PHE A 45 -20.81 -6.35 0.03
C PHE A 45 -21.36 -6.05 1.42
N GLY A 46 -20.93 -6.80 2.44
CA GLY A 46 -21.37 -6.63 3.82
C GLY A 46 -21.01 -5.24 4.39
N PHE A 47 -19.79 -4.76 4.15
CA PHE A 47 -19.38 -3.44 4.61
C PHE A 47 -20.12 -2.31 3.88
N ASP A 48 -20.37 -2.44 2.59
CA ASP A 48 -21.17 -1.45 1.84
C ASP A 48 -22.62 -1.40 2.34
N MET A 49 -23.20 -2.55 2.70
CA MET A 49 -24.54 -2.61 3.29
C MET A 49 -24.59 -1.98 4.67
N MET A 50 -23.57 -2.18 5.50
CA MET A 50 -23.46 -1.50 6.79
C MET A 50 -23.41 0.02 6.61
N GLN A 51 -22.62 0.51 5.65
CA GLN A 51 -22.58 1.92 5.32
C GLN A 51 -23.95 2.43 4.87
N ALA A 52 -24.60 1.74 3.94
CA ALA A 52 -25.91 2.12 3.42
C ALA A 52 -26.99 2.13 4.50
N ALA A 53 -27.05 1.08 5.34
CA ALA A 53 -28.01 0.97 6.43
C ALA A 53 -27.82 2.05 7.51
N SER A 54 -26.58 2.50 7.69
CA SER A 54 -26.26 3.62 8.58
C SER A 54 -26.53 5.01 7.96
N PHE A 55 -27.10 5.07 6.75
CA PHE A 55 -27.22 6.31 5.96
C PHE A 55 -25.90 7.07 5.82
N GLY A 56 -24.78 6.34 5.77
CA GLY A 56 -23.44 6.92 5.64
C GLY A 56 -22.79 7.40 6.95
N LEU A 57 -23.42 7.18 8.12
CA LEU A 57 -22.80 7.45 9.42
C LEU A 57 -21.56 6.56 9.65
N ILE A 58 -21.61 5.31 9.20
CA ILE A 58 -20.47 4.40 9.17
C ILE A 58 -19.92 4.37 7.74
N LYS A 59 -18.69 4.82 7.54
CA LYS A 59 -18.04 4.78 6.22
C LYS A 59 -17.21 3.50 6.09
N ASN A 60 -17.41 2.76 5.01
CA ASN A 60 -16.58 1.62 4.64
C ASN A 60 -15.21 2.12 4.17
N SER A 61 -14.23 2.11 5.08
CA SER A 61 -12.83 2.45 4.81
C SER A 61 -11.91 1.24 4.73
N MET A 62 -12.46 0.03 4.89
CA MET A 62 -11.68 -1.20 5.01
C MET A 62 -11.56 -1.94 3.68
N LEU A 63 -12.69 -2.28 3.05
CA LEU A 63 -12.71 -3.03 1.79
C LEU A 63 -14.02 -2.76 1.06
N THR A 64 -13.98 -1.98 -0.02
CA THR A 64 -15.15 -1.70 -0.88
C THR A 64 -15.19 -2.66 -2.08
N ARG A 65 -16.35 -2.80 -2.74
CA ARG A 65 -16.46 -3.63 -3.96
C ARG A 65 -15.53 -3.14 -5.06
N ASP A 66 -15.49 -1.84 -5.28
CA ASP A 66 -14.62 -1.21 -6.28
C ASP A 66 -13.13 -1.48 -5.99
N GLN A 67 -12.75 -1.50 -4.71
CA GLN A 67 -11.39 -1.83 -4.31
C GLN A 67 -11.04 -3.29 -4.62
N VAL A 68 -11.97 -4.23 -4.41
CA VAL A 68 -11.77 -5.65 -4.77
C VAL A 68 -11.59 -5.81 -6.28
N ASP A 69 -12.41 -5.13 -7.08
CA ASP A 69 -12.30 -5.20 -8.54
C ASP A 69 -11.02 -4.50 -9.06
N SER A 70 -10.60 -3.39 -8.44
CA SER A 70 -9.34 -2.71 -8.74
C SER A 70 -8.12 -3.59 -8.39
N LEU A 71 -8.13 -4.28 -7.25
CA LEU A 71 -7.07 -5.20 -6.84
C LEU A 71 -7.01 -6.49 -7.68
N SER A 72 -8.10 -6.81 -8.40
CA SER A 72 -8.15 -7.98 -9.30
C SER A 72 -7.46 -7.72 -10.64
N ARG A 73 -6.99 -6.51 -10.90
CA ARG A 73 -6.32 -6.10 -12.14
C ARG A 73 -4.95 -5.51 -11.83
N ASP A 74 -3.96 -5.83 -12.67
CA ASP A 74 -2.61 -5.29 -12.52
C ASP A 74 -2.56 -3.82 -12.97
N ASN A 75 -2.18 -2.93 -12.04
CA ASN A 75 -1.99 -1.51 -12.31
C ASN A 75 -0.53 -1.23 -12.67
N VAL A 76 -0.13 -1.66 -13.87
CA VAL A 76 1.24 -1.50 -14.40
C VAL A 76 1.22 -0.63 -15.64
N VAL A 77 2.20 0.26 -15.76
CA VAL A 77 2.35 1.16 -16.91
C VAL A 77 2.59 0.35 -18.19
N ALA A 78 1.94 0.74 -19.28
CA ALA A 78 2.15 0.12 -20.58
C ALA A 78 3.59 0.37 -21.09
N LYS A 79 4.17 -0.61 -21.79
CA LYS A 79 5.57 -0.56 -22.24
C LYS A 79 5.92 0.67 -23.08
N ASP A 80 4.98 1.11 -23.91
CA ASP A 80 5.16 2.23 -24.85
C ASP A 80 4.50 3.53 -24.36
N ALA A 81 4.06 3.57 -23.10
CA ALA A 81 3.43 4.76 -22.54
C ALA A 81 4.44 5.90 -22.32
N ARG A 82 4.00 7.13 -22.57
CA ARG A 82 4.78 8.32 -22.20
C ARG A 82 4.69 8.50 -20.67
N GLY A 83 5.82 8.41 -19.99
CA GLY A 83 5.92 8.53 -18.53
C GLY A 83 6.62 9.79 -18.05
N PHE A 84 7.18 9.73 -16.84
CA PHE A 84 7.88 10.85 -16.19
C PHE A 84 9.03 11.47 -17.01
N SER A 85 9.66 10.68 -17.90
CA SER A 85 10.73 11.15 -18.78
C SER A 85 10.30 12.30 -19.71
N ALA A 86 9.01 12.36 -20.08
CA ALA A 86 8.46 13.44 -20.88
C ALA A 86 8.50 14.81 -20.18
N PHE A 87 8.68 14.82 -18.86
CA PHE A 87 8.73 16.02 -18.02
C PHE A 87 10.13 16.25 -17.41
N GLY A 88 11.14 15.45 -17.78
CA GLY A 88 12.46 15.49 -17.15
C GLY A 88 12.45 15.08 -15.66
N ILE A 89 11.44 14.33 -15.22
CA ILE A 89 11.30 13.87 -13.83
C ILE A 89 11.85 12.46 -13.72
N VAL A 90 12.67 12.22 -12.69
CA VAL A 90 13.12 10.87 -12.33
C VAL A 90 12.26 10.37 -11.16
N PRO A 91 11.53 9.24 -11.31
CA PRO A 91 10.71 8.72 -10.23
C PRO A 91 11.60 8.27 -9.06
N LYS A 92 11.17 8.56 -7.83
CA LYS A 92 11.88 8.15 -6.61
C LYS A 92 11.51 6.72 -6.23
N SER A 93 12.51 5.95 -5.75
CA SER A 93 12.28 4.58 -5.29
C SER A 93 11.48 4.56 -3.99
N MET A 94 10.59 3.58 -3.85
CA MET A 94 9.79 3.43 -2.63
C MET A 94 10.67 3.21 -1.40
N ALA A 95 11.76 2.45 -1.54
CA ALA A 95 12.70 2.16 -0.46
C ALA A 95 13.28 3.43 0.19
N SER A 96 13.50 4.49 -0.60
CA SER A 96 14.05 5.75 -0.10
C SER A 96 13.03 6.60 0.67
N VAL A 97 11.73 6.43 0.41
CA VAL A 97 10.67 7.32 0.91
C VAL A 97 9.82 6.66 2.00
N LEU A 98 9.50 5.36 1.88
CA LEU A 98 8.61 4.65 2.79
C LEU A 98 8.99 4.78 4.28
N PRO A 99 10.27 4.68 4.70
CA PRO A 99 10.64 4.83 6.11
C PRO A 99 10.22 6.18 6.70
N GLY A 100 10.30 7.26 5.91
CA GLY A 100 9.92 8.61 6.33
C GLY A 100 8.41 8.78 6.57
N TYR A 101 7.56 7.99 5.92
CA TYR A 101 6.11 8.02 6.15
C TYR A 101 5.66 7.02 7.22
N LEU A 102 6.28 5.85 7.24
CA LEU A 102 5.77 4.70 7.98
C LEU A 102 6.34 4.55 9.39
N TRP A 103 7.30 5.40 9.80
CA TRP A 103 7.88 5.37 11.15
C TRP A 103 6.81 5.36 12.25
N ARG A 104 5.69 6.08 12.05
CA ARG A 104 4.60 6.18 13.04
C ARG A 104 3.94 4.83 13.35
N PHE A 105 4.08 3.85 12.47
CA PHE A 105 3.51 2.51 12.61
C PHE A 105 4.49 1.49 13.19
N ARG A 106 5.75 1.87 13.40
CA ARG A 106 6.75 1.05 14.11
C ARG A 106 6.35 0.82 15.56
N PRO A 107 6.80 -0.27 16.23
CA PRO A 107 6.41 -0.59 17.61
C PRO A 107 6.57 0.56 18.61
N SER A 108 7.64 1.36 18.48
CA SER A 108 7.90 2.51 19.34
C SER A 108 7.86 3.85 18.59
N GLY A 109 7.23 3.89 17.41
CA GLY A 109 7.11 5.10 16.60
C GLY A 109 8.48 5.72 16.27
N GLN A 110 8.63 7.01 16.56
CA GLN A 110 9.86 7.78 16.30
C GLN A 110 11.06 7.32 17.13
N TYR A 111 10.81 6.62 18.25
CA TYR A 111 11.85 6.16 19.16
C TYR A 111 12.30 4.72 18.90
N ASP A 112 11.77 4.06 17.86
CA ASP A 112 12.01 2.64 17.64
C ASP A 112 13.50 2.33 17.42
N ASP A 113 14.18 3.14 16.60
CA ASP A 113 15.59 2.95 16.25
C ASP A 113 16.51 3.18 17.47
N ILE A 114 16.19 4.19 18.30
CA ILE A 114 16.91 4.50 19.55
C ILE A 114 16.78 3.34 20.54
N LYS A 115 15.56 2.83 20.73
CA LYS A 115 15.28 1.73 21.67
C LYS A 115 15.95 0.42 21.25
N ASN A 116 15.98 0.13 19.94
CA ASN A 116 16.67 -1.04 19.42
C ASN A 116 18.19 -0.93 19.61
N SER A 117 18.76 0.24 19.37
CA SER A 117 20.19 0.50 19.61
C SER A 117 20.57 0.34 21.09
N ALA A 118 19.74 0.84 22.01
CA ALA A 118 19.97 0.73 23.45
C ALA A 118 19.90 -0.72 23.98
N LYS A 119 19.08 -1.59 23.37
CA LYS A 119 19.02 -3.01 23.73
C LYS A 119 20.33 -3.74 23.42
N ASN A 120 20.99 -3.38 22.32
CA ASN A 120 22.23 -4.01 21.86
C ASN A 120 23.48 -3.54 22.64
N LEU A 121 23.37 -2.51 23.49
CA LEU A 121 24.46 -2.00 24.33
C LEU A 121 24.52 -2.63 25.73
N ARG A 122 23.50 -3.40 26.12
CA ARG A 122 23.41 -4.06 27.44
C ARG A 122 23.92 -5.51 27.44
N THR A 123 24.57 -5.90 26.34
CA THR A 123 25.26 -7.17 26.13
C THR A 123 26.69 -6.84 25.74
#